data_AF-A0A7Y5DFX4-F1
#
_entry.id   AF-A0A7Y5DFX4-F1
#
_cell.length_a   1.000
_cell.length_b   1.000
_cell.length_c   1.000
_cell.angle_alpha   90.00
_cell.angle_beta   90.00
_cell.angle_gamma   90.00
#
_symmetry.space_group_name_H-M   'P 1'
#
loop_
_entity.id
_entity.type
_entity.pdbx_description
1 polymer ?
#
loop_
_entity_poly.entity_id
_entity_poly.type
_entity_poly.pdbx_seq_one_letter_code
_entity_poly.pdbx_strand_id
1 'polypeptide(L)'
;MTKKTQPSRRPVPSAKKISCPSPVKAAELLLEIGVEELPYQFIAPALATLKEAAEQLFKDHRLAFQSVRTLGTPRRLTVVVEGLATLQTSMAKEAMGPSKSVAFDPAGQPTRAAMGFAAGQGVAVHELQVRQTPKGEYLFAVKQELGRPTKVVLGELLPQLIAKLSFPKAMKWNATGVRFARPVRWLVVVYGGATLPIEAAGITAGNKTLGHRVLGSSKGLVVRDSGSYLKGLERLGVTPDPQRRRHMIEEQIATLCKKAGFSLNVDADLLDQAVYTTECPNAIIGTFKSAYLEVPQEILITSMKEHQGFFSLMHKETGKLVPHFIAVTNN
;
A
#
# COMPACT_ATOMS: atom_id res chain seq x y z
N MET A 1 12.25 27.22 80.04
CA MET A 1 11.48 27.36 78.79
C MET A 1 11.57 26.06 78.00
N THR A 2 10.45 25.33 77.97
CA THR A 2 10.25 24.01 77.37
C THR A 2 10.29 24.06 75.84
N LYS A 3 11.24 23.35 75.20
CA LYS A 3 11.21 23.12 73.74
C LYS A 3 10.52 21.79 73.44
N LYS A 4 9.35 21.90 72.80
CA LYS A 4 8.53 20.80 72.27
C LYS A 4 9.25 20.08 71.13
N THR A 5 9.28 18.75 71.21
CA THR A 5 9.64 17.80 70.15
C THR A 5 8.53 17.76 69.09
N GLN A 6 8.88 17.95 67.82
CA GLN A 6 8.00 17.71 66.67
C GLN A 6 8.14 16.25 66.18
N PRO A 7 7.05 15.57 65.76
CA PRO A 7 7.10 14.19 65.29
C PRO A 7 7.51 14.09 63.81
N SER A 8 8.30 13.06 63.49
CA SER A 8 8.79 12.73 62.15
C SER A 8 7.64 12.34 61.20
N ARG A 9 7.53 13.02 60.06
CA ARG A 9 6.65 12.60 58.94
C ARG A 9 7.25 11.40 58.21
N ARG A 10 6.51 10.29 58.14
CA ARG A 10 6.80 9.17 57.22
C ARG A 10 6.56 9.61 55.77
N PRO A 11 7.40 9.22 54.81
CA PRO A 11 7.17 9.53 53.41
C PRO A 11 6.04 8.65 52.84
N VAL A 12 5.17 9.27 52.05
CA VAL A 12 4.09 8.64 51.27
C VAL A 12 4.73 7.86 50.10
N PRO A 13 4.25 6.66 49.73
CA PRO A 13 4.82 5.93 48.59
C PRO A 13 4.53 6.67 47.29
N SER A 14 5.58 6.93 46.50
CA SER A 14 5.48 7.59 45.20
C SER A 14 4.58 6.79 44.25
N ALA A 15 3.59 7.46 43.66
CA ALA A 15 2.81 6.93 42.54
C ALA A 15 3.74 6.40 41.44
N LYS A 16 3.54 5.13 41.04
CA LYS A 16 4.23 4.52 39.90
C LYS A 16 4.01 5.41 38.68
N LYS A 17 5.07 6.09 38.23
CA LYS A 17 5.10 6.80 36.95
C LYS A 17 4.73 5.81 35.85
N ILE A 18 3.59 6.05 35.20
CA ILE A 18 3.23 5.44 33.93
C ILE A 18 4.35 5.84 32.96
N SER A 19 5.16 4.87 32.56
CA SER A 19 6.27 5.07 31.64
C SER A 19 5.75 5.58 30.31
N CYS A 20 6.26 6.73 29.86
CA CYS A 20 6.07 7.22 28.50
C CYS A 20 6.43 6.09 27.51
N PRO A 21 5.64 5.87 26.43
CA PRO A 21 5.98 4.85 25.46
C PRO A 21 7.32 5.21 24.81
N SER A 22 8.25 4.25 24.84
CA SER A 22 9.53 4.28 24.14
C SER A 22 9.33 4.71 22.68
N PRO A 23 10.29 5.41 22.03
CA PRO A 23 10.16 5.79 20.63
C PRO A 23 9.87 4.53 19.81
N VAL A 24 8.74 4.54 19.09
CA VAL A 24 8.29 3.40 18.29
C VAL A 24 9.33 3.19 17.20
N LYS A 25 10.12 2.12 17.33
CA LYS A 25 11.05 1.70 16.27
C LYS A 25 10.22 1.44 15.02
N ALA A 26 10.62 2.03 13.90
CA ALA A 26 9.91 1.96 12.63
C ALA A 26 10.78 1.32 11.55
N ALA A 27 10.15 0.75 10.53
CA ALA A 27 10.79 0.07 9.42
C ALA A 27 10.02 0.30 8.11
N GLU A 28 10.70 0.09 6.99
CA GLU A 28 10.09 0.11 5.67
C GLU A 28 9.42 -1.24 5.36
N LEU A 29 8.26 -1.22 4.70
CA LEU A 29 7.65 -2.37 4.05
C LEU A 29 7.60 -2.14 2.54
N LEU A 30 8.04 -3.13 1.77
CA LEU A 30 7.84 -3.21 0.32
C LEU A 30 7.08 -4.50 0.01
N LEU A 31 5.92 -4.35 -0.64
CA LEU A 31 5.16 -5.45 -1.24
C LEU A 31 5.08 -5.22 -2.75
N GLU A 32 5.54 -6.19 -3.53
CA GLU A 32 5.35 -6.26 -4.97
C GLU A 32 4.49 -7.46 -5.34
N ILE A 33 3.50 -7.22 -6.20
CA ILE A 33 2.65 -8.23 -6.82
C ILE A 33 3.03 -8.27 -8.30
N GLY A 34 3.83 -9.28 -8.66
CA GLY A 34 4.25 -9.52 -10.03
C GLY A 34 3.21 -10.32 -10.81
N VAL A 35 2.86 -9.86 -12.00
CA VAL A 35 1.77 -10.41 -12.82
C VAL A 35 2.16 -10.51 -14.29
N GLU A 36 1.35 -11.23 -15.06
CA GLU A 36 1.33 -11.02 -16.51
C GLU A 36 0.76 -9.65 -16.88
N GLU A 37 0.78 -9.31 -18.18
CA GLU A 37 0.42 -7.97 -18.64
C GLU A 37 -1.03 -7.59 -18.34
N LEU A 38 -1.17 -6.63 -17.42
CA LEU A 38 -2.41 -5.97 -17.04
C LEU A 38 -2.87 -5.04 -18.17
N PRO A 39 -4.18 -4.97 -18.43
CA PRO A 39 -4.75 -3.88 -19.23
C PRO A 39 -4.40 -2.53 -18.58
N TYR A 40 -3.94 -1.57 -19.39
CA TYR A 40 -3.46 -0.27 -18.91
C TYR A 40 -4.50 0.46 -18.05
N GLN A 41 -5.78 0.36 -18.43
CA GLN A 41 -6.94 0.94 -17.75
C GLN A 41 -7.11 0.44 -16.31
N PHE A 42 -6.55 -0.72 -15.98
CA PHE A 42 -6.71 -1.33 -14.66
C PHE A 42 -5.62 -0.91 -13.68
N ILE A 43 -4.48 -0.38 -14.17
CA ILE A 43 -3.30 -0.16 -13.34
C ILE A 43 -3.49 1.04 -12.42
N ALA A 44 -3.84 2.22 -12.95
CA ALA A 44 -4.02 3.41 -12.11
C ALA A 44 -5.10 3.22 -11.02
N PRO A 45 -6.30 2.68 -11.34
CA PRO A 45 -7.30 2.38 -10.32
C PRO A 45 -6.81 1.36 -9.29
N ALA A 46 -6.11 0.30 -9.72
CA ALA A 46 -5.58 -0.70 -8.80
C ALA A 46 -4.51 -0.13 -7.86
N LEU A 47 -3.66 0.79 -8.34
CA LEU A 47 -2.68 1.48 -7.49
C LEU A 47 -3.35 2.40 -6.46
N ALA A 48 -4.43 3.08 -6.83
CA ALA A 48 -5.22 3.90 -5.89
C ALA A 48 -5.88 3.02 -4.82
N THR A 49 -6.60 1.98 -5.24
CA THR A 49 -7.23 1.01 -4.33
C THR A 49 -6.21 0.32 -3.43
N LEU A 50 -5.05 -0.07 -3.95
CA LEU A 50 -3.98 -0.70 -3.16
C LEU A 50 -3.48 0.24 -2.06
N LYS A 51 -3.29 1.53 -2.38
CA LYS A 51 -2.86 2.55 -1.42
C LYS A 51 -3.90 2.70 -0.31
N GLU A 52 -5.16 2.97 -0.67
CA GLU A 52 -6.26 3.18 0.28
C GLU A 52 -6.48 1.95 1.16
N ALA A 53 -6.48 0.76 0.56
CA ALA A 53 -6.66 -0.49 1.29
C ALA A 53 -5.50 -0.73 2.26
N ALA A 54 -4.26 -0.44 1.88
CA ALA A 54 -3.10 -0.57 2.77
C ALA A 54 -3.18 0.41 3.95
N GLU A 55 -3.48 1.69 3.68
CA GLU A 55 -3.64 2.70 4.72
C GLU A 55 -4.74 2.32 5.72
N GLN A 56 -5.90 1.89 5.23
CA GLN A 56 -7.02 1.47 6.07
C GLN A 56 -6.63 0.23 6.90
N LEU A 57 -5.99 -0.75 6.27
CA LEU A 57 -5.58 -1.99 6.92
C LEU A 57 -4.62 -1.75 8.09
N PHE A 58 -3.63 -0.86 7.94
CA PHE A 58 -2.73 -0.51 9.03
C PHE A 58 -3.42 0.28 10.13
N LYS A 59 -4.33 1.21 9.79
CA LYS A 59 -5.14 1.95 10.77
C LYS A 59 -6.01 1.02 11.61
N ASP A 60 -6.75 0.12 10.97
CA ASP A 60 -7.63 -0.86 11.63
C ASP A 60 -6.85 -1.76 12.59
N HIS A 61 -5.61 -2.06 12.25
CA HIS A 61 -4.71 -2.88 13.05
C HIS A 61 -3.79 -2.06 13.96
N ARG A 62 -4.06 -0.77 14.18
CA ARG A 62 -3.31 0.08 15.12
C ARG A 62 -1.80 0.09 14.86
N LEU A 63 -1.41 0.01 13.59
CA LEU A 63 -0.05 0.11 13.13
C LEU A 63 0.18 1.53 12.62
N ALA A 64 0.99 2.31 13.35
CA ALA A 64 1.39 3.64 12.90
C ALA A 64 2.34 3.53 11.70
N PHE A 65 2.21 4.45 10.74
CA PHE A 65 3.07 4.58 9.57
C PHE A 65 3.23 6.06 9.20
N GLN A 66 4.27 6.41 8.44
CA GLN A 66 4.51 7.78 8.00
C GLN A 66 3.86 8.06 6.64
N SER A 67 4.09 7.19 5.66
CA SER A 67 3.58 7.38 4.31
C SER A 67 3.32 6.04 3.63
N VAL A 68 2.37 6.05 2.68
CA VAL A 68 2.12 4.95 1.75
C VAL A 68 2.20 5.49 0.34
N ARG A 69 3.03 4.88 -0.50
CA ARG A 69 3.13 5.18 -1.92
C ARG A 69 2.99 3.91 -2.75
N THR A 70 2.46 4.05 -3.95
CA THR A 70 2.29 2.95 -4.88
C THR A 70 3.06 3.20 -6.17
N LEU A 71 3.60 2.11 -6.73
CA LEU A 71 4.35 2.10 -7.98
C LEU A 71 3.74 0.98 -8.83
N GLY A 72 3.78 1.09 -10.16
CA GLY A 72 3.20 0.04 -10.97
C GLY A 72 3.52 0.15 -12.43
N THR A 73 3.58 -1.00 -13.09
CA THR A 73 3.82 -1.15 -14.53
C THR A 73 2.82 -2.18 -15.08
N PRO A 74 2.78 -2.46 -16.40
CA PRO A 74 1.92 -3.52 -16.93
C PRO A 74 2.07 -4.86 -16.21
N ARG A 75 3.22 -5.13 -15.60
CA ARG A 75 3.55 -6.44 -15.02
C ARG A 75 3.72 -6.44 -13.51
N ARG A 76 3.47 -5.31 -12.84
CA ARG A 76 3.59 -5.24 -11.37
C ARG A 76 2.73 -4.16 -10.76
N LEU A 77 2.25 -4.45 -9.55
CA LEU A 77 1.71 -3.47 -8.63
C LEU A 77 2.55 -3.51 -7.36
N THR A 78 2.96 -2.36 -6.85
CA THR A 78 3.85 -2.27 -5.69
C THR A 78 3.29 -1.27 -4.70
N VAL A 79 3.38 -1.58 -3.42
CA VAL A 79 3.17 -0.64 -2.32
C VAL A 79 4.43 -0.56 -1.48
N VAL A 80 4.84 0.67 -1.17
CA VAL A 80 5.94 0.98 -0.26
C VAL A 80 5.37 1.78 0.89
N VAL A 81 5.64 1.32 2.11
CA VAL A 81 5.20 1.96 3.35
C VAL A 81 6.44 2.38 4.13
N GLU A 82 6.57 3.68 4.38
CA GLU A 82 7.67 4.22 5.14
C GLU A 82 7.26 4.46 6.58
N GLY A 83 8.21 4.26 7.50
CA GLY A 83 8.01 4.50 8.92
C GLY A 83 6.95 3.60 9.57
N LEU A 84 6.75 2.37 9.08
CA LEU A 84 5.80 1.43 9.67
C LEU A 84 6.33 0.92 11.02
N ALA A 85 5.54 1.13 12.09
CA ALA A 85 5.84 0.72 13.45
C ALA A 85 6.24 -0.77 13.50
N THR A 86 7.22 -1.12 14.32
CA THR A 86 7.67 -2.51 14.54
C THR A 86 6.82 -3.29 15.53
N LEU A 87 5.95 -2.58 16.25
CA LEU A 87 5.01 -3.14 17.21
C LEU A 87 3.64 -2.48 17.01
N GLN A 88 2.59 -3.30 16.99
CA GLN A 88 1.21 -2.83 17.06
C GLN A 88 0.96 -2.11 18.39
N THR A 89 0.17 -1.04 18.38
CA THR A 89 -0.17 -0.34 19.61
C THR A 89 -1.11 -1.20 20.47
N SER A 90 -0.73 -1.40 21.74
CA SER A 90 -1.57 -2.06 22.74
C SER A 90 -2.84 -1.27 23.01
N MET A 91 -3.93 -1.95 23.31
CA MET A 91 -5.22 -1.31 23.58
C MET A 91 -5.82 -1.87 24.88
N ALA A 92 -6.30 -0.99 25.75
CA ALA A 92 -7.12 -1.38 26.88
C ALA A 92 -8.60 -1.38 26.45
N LYS A 93 -9.26 -2.53 26.52
CA LYS A 93 -10.72 -2.64 26.38
C LYS A 93 -11.33 -2.63 27.78
N GLU A 94 -12.22 -1.68 28.02
CA GLU A 94 -12.96 -1.59 29.27
C GLU A 94 -14.41 -2.01 29.05
N ALA A 95 -14.90 -2.95 29.86
CA ALA A 95 -16.30 -3.34 29.88
C ALA A 95 -16.91 -3.00 31.23
N MET A 96 -18.03 -2.28 31.22
CA MET A 96 -18.81 -2.00 32.42
C MET A 96 -19.72 -3.18 32.73
N GLY A 97 -19.67 -3.66 33.96
CA GLY A 97 -20.44 -4.79 34.48
C GLY A 97 -21.60 -4.35 35.38
N PRO A 98 -22.04 -5.21 36.31
CA PRO A 98 -23.09 -4.87 37.26
C PRO A 98 -22.61 -3.86 38.32
N SER A 99 -23.56 -3.24 39.04
CA SER A 99 -23.25 -2.38 40.17
C SER A 99 -22.57 -3.17 41.29
N LYS A 100 -21.76 -2.51 42.12
CA LYS A 100 -21.08 -3.12 43.27
C LYS A 100 -22.06 -3.82 44.22
N SER A 101 -23.24 -3.23 44.43
CA SER A 101 -24.31 -3.77 45.27
C SER A 101 -24.89 -5.09 44.75
N VAL A 102 -24.83 -5.33 43.44
CA VAL A 102 -25.29 -6.58 42.81
C VAL A 102 -24.14 -7.58 42.69
N ALA A 103 -22.91 -7.08 42.59
CA ALA A 103 -21.70 -7.86 42.39
C ALA A 103 -21.11 -8.47 43.66
N PHE A 104 -21.31 -7.85 44.83
CA PHE A 104 -20.81 -8.34 46.11
C PHE A 104 -21.95 -8.45 47.12
N ASP A 105 -21.95 -9.53 47.89
CA ASP A 105 -22.89 -9.74 48.98
C ASP A 105 -22.49 -8.91 50.23
N PRO A 106 -23.32 -8.88 51.29
CA PRO A 106 -23.01 -8.15 52.52
C PRO A 106 -21.74 -8.65 53.26
N ALA A 107 -21.27 -9.87 52.97
CA ALA A 107 -20.04 -10.43 53.50
C ALA A 107 -18.81 -10.09 52.64
N GLY A 108 -19.00 -9.34 51.54
CA GLY A 108 -17.95 -8.95 50.60
C GLY A 108 -17.57 -10.05 49.61
N GLN A 109 -18.32 -11.15 49.54
CA GLN A 109 -18.07 -12.25 48.61
C GLN A 109 -18.70 -11.97 47.24
N PRO A 110 -18.03 -12.37 46.14
CA PRO A 110 -18.54 -12.13 44.80
C PRO A 110 -19.79 -12.98 44.51
N THR A 111 -20.84 -12.33 44.02
CA THR A 111 -22.10 -12.99 43.65
C THR A 111 -21.97 -13.70 42.30
N ARG A 112 -23.00 -14.49 41.94
CA ARG A 112 -23.12 -15.08 40.60
C ARG A 112 -23.05 -14.05 39.48
N ALA A 113 -23.51 -12.81 39.72
CA ALA A 113 -23.44 -11.73 38.73
C ALA A 113 -21.99 -11.29 38.48
N ALA A 114 -21.18 -11.13 39.54
CA ALA A 114 -19.76 -10.80 39.41
C ALA A 114 -18.97 -11.94 38.76
N MET A 115 -19.22 -13.19 39.17
CA MET A 115 -18.55 -14.37 38.59
C MET A 115 -18.90 -14.55 37.11
N GLY A 116 -20.18 -14.41 36.74
CA GLY A 116 -20.64 -14.50 35.36
C GLY A 116 -20.07 -13.38 34.49
N PHE A 117 -20.01 -12.15 35.01
CA PHE A 117 -19.39 -11.03 34.30
C PHE A 117 -17.89 -11.25 34.11
N ALA A 118 -17.16 -11.65 35.16
CA ALA A 118 -15.72 -11.95 35.08
C ALA A 118 -15.43 -13.05 34.05
N ALA A 119 -16.18 -14.16 34.10
CA ALA A 119 -16.05 -15.28 33.17
C ALA A 119 -16.39 -14.87 31.73
N GLY A 120 -17.47 -14.12 31.51
CA GLY A 120 -17.82 -13.59 30.18
C GLY A 120 -16.78 -12.60 29.64
N GLN A 121 -16.04 -11.96 30.53
CA GLN A 121 -14.90 -11.12 30.18
C GLN A 121 -13.56 -11.88 30.19
N GLY A 122 -13.51 -13.16 30.55
CA GLY A 122 -12.26 -13.92 30.59
C GLY A 122 -11.19 -13.33 31.52
N VAL A 123 -11.61 -12.62 32.58
CA VAL A 123 -10.74 -12.07 33.63
C VAL A 123 -11.09 -12.70 34.97
N ALA A 124 -10.16 -12.74 35.91
CA ALA A 124 -10.48 -13.23 37.25
C ALA A 124 -11.32 -12.21 38.02
N VAL A 125 -12.20 -12.67 38.91
CA VAL A 125 -13.10 -11.77 39.68
C VAL A 125 -12.31 -10.74 40.50
N HIS A 126 -11.12 -11.10 41.00
CA HIS A 126 -10.25 -10.20 41.75
C HIS A 126 -9.52 -9.16 40.90
N GLU A 127 -9.52 -9.30 39.57
CA GLU A 127 -8.97 -8.32 38.61
C GLU A 127 -9.99 -7.25 38.22
N LEU A 128 -11.26 -7.40 38.63
CA LEU A 128 -12.30 -6.41 38.38
C LEU A 128 -12.07 -5.14 39.19
N GLN A 129 -12.20 -4.00 38.54
CA GLN A 129 -12.05 -2.69 39.17
C GLN A 129 -13.43 -2.13 39.51
N VAL A 130 -13.64 -1.71 40.76
CA VAL A 130 -14.82 -0.92 41.11
C VAL A 130 -14.53 0.54 40.84
N ARG A 131 -15.33 1.21 40.01
CA ARG A 131 -15.21 2.65 39.73
C ARG A 131 -16.51 3.36 40.01
N GLN A 132 -16.39 4.60 40.49
CA GLN A 132 -17.55 5.46 40.70
C GLN A 132 -17.98 6.10 39.39
N THR A 133 -19.26 5.97 39.06
CA THR A 133 -19.89 6.55 37.86
C THR A 133 -21.04 7.45 38.30
N PRO A 134 -21.59 8.31 37.40
CA PRO A 134 -22.78 9.10 37.72
C PRO A 134 -24.00 8.26 38.14
N LYS A 135 -24.02 6.95 37.83
CA LYS A 135 -25.09 6.01 38.17
C LYS A 135 -24.79 5.16 39.42
N GLY A 136 -23.67 5.39 40.11
CA GLY A 136 -23.21 4.63 41.28
C GLY A 136 -21.88 3.91 41.08
N GLU A 137 -21.51 3.05 42.03
CA GLU A 137 -20.30 2.20 41.93
C GLU A 137 -20.58 0.98 41.04
N TYR A 138 -19.78 0.82 39.98
CA TYR A 138 -19.92 -0.28 39.01
C TYR A 138 -18.60 -1.03 38.85
N LEU A 139 -18.68 -2.32 38.50
CA LEU A 139 -17.52 -3.13 38.18
C LEU A 139 -17.08 -2.86 36.75
N PHE A 140 -15.77 -2.86 36.53
CA PHE A 140 -15.14 -2.70 35.23
C PHE A 140 -14.13 -3.83 35.03
N ALA A 141 -14.24 -4.54 33.91
CA ALA A 141 -13.20 -5.43 33.44
C ALA A 141 -12.29 -4.64 32.49
N VAL A 142 -11.01 -4.52 32.83
CA VAL A 142 -10.00 -3.87 31.98
C VAL A 142 -9.13 -4.96 31.36
N LYS A 143 -9.32 -5.22 30.06
CA LYS A 143 -8.47 -6.16 29.32
C LYS A 143 -7.40 -5.41 28.57
N GLN A 144 -6.14 -5.74 28.82
CA GLN A 144 -5.04 -5.25 27.99
C GLN A 144 -4.82 -6.19 26.81
N GLU A 145 -5.16 -5.72 25.62
CA GLU A 145 -4.78 -6.36 24.37
C GLU A 145 -3.36 -5.89 24.03
N LEU A 146 -2.37 -6.72 24.36
CA LEU A 146 -0.97 -6.41 24.08
C LEU A 146 -0.72 -6.36 22.57
N GLY A 147 0.04 -5.35 22.15
CA GLY A 147 0.53 -5.22 20.79
C GLY A 147 1.35 -6.42 20.34
N ARG A 148 1.10 -6.88 19.12
CA ARG A 148 1.88 -7.94 18.47
C ARG A 148 3.02 -7.36 17.63
N PRO A 149 4.15 -8.07 17.46
CA PRO A 149 5.20 -7.67 16.53
C PRO A 149 4.64 -7.50 15.11
N THR A 150 4.96 -6.40 14.45
CA THR A 150 4.39 -6.07 13.14
C THR A 150 4.64 -7.15 12.10
N LYS A 151 5.81 -7.81 12.12
CA LYS A 151 6.10 -8.94 11.22
C LYS A 151 5.07 -10.08 11.31
N VAL A 152 4.53 -10.35 12.50
CA VAL A 152 3.53 -11.41 12.72
C VAL A 152 2.19 -10.94 12.16
N VAL A 153 1.82 -9.69 12.48
CA VAL A 153 0.59 -9.07 11.98
C VAL A 153 0.59 -9.01 10.45
N LEU A 154 1.69 -8.56 9.83
CA LEU A 154 1.83 -8.51 8.37
C LEU A 154 1.65 -9.87 7.69
N GLY A 155 2.05 -10.97 8.35
CA GLY A 155 1.82 -12.32 7.84
C GLY A 155 0.34 -12.64 7.63
N GLU A 156 -0.53 -12.10 8.48
CA GLU A 156 -1.99 -12.24 8.38
C GLU A 156 -2.60 -11.20 7.42
N LEU A 157 -2.06 -9.97 7.40
CA LEU A 157 -2.67 -8.83 6.72
C LEU A 157 -2.36 -8.75 5.23
N LEU A 158 -1.13 -9.04 4.80
CA LEU A 158 -0.75 -8.87 3.41
C LEU A 158 -1.48 -9.82 2.44
N PRO A 159 -1.76 -11.09 2.78
CA PRO A 159 -2.62 -11.93 1.96
C PRO A 159 -4.03 -11.35 1.80
N GLN A 160 -4.59 -10.76 2.87
CA GLN A 160 -5.90 -10.09 2.82
C GLN A 160 -5.88 -8.84 1.94
N LEU A 161 -4.79 -8.05 2.00
CA LEU A 161 -4.61 -6.88 1.15
C LEU A 161 -4.62 -7.25 -0.33
N ILE A 162 -3.88 -8.30 -0.70
CA ILE A 162 -3.83 -8.81 -2.09
C ILE A 162 -5.21 -9.32 -2.53
N ALA A 163 -5.91 -10.05 -1.66
CA ALA A 163 -7.23 -10.59 -1.96
C ALA A 163 -8.34 -9.52 -2.09
N LYS A 164 -8.15 -8.34 -1.48
CA LYS A 164 -9.09 -7.20 -1.59
C LYS A 164 -9.01 -6.46 -2.91
N LEU A 165 -7.96 -6.67 -3.72
CA LEU A 165 -7.86 -6.03 -5.03
C LEU A 165 -8.93 -6.57 -5.97
N SER A 166 -9.87 -5.70 -6.33
CA SER A 166 -10.94 -6.00 -7.28
C SER A 166 -10.64 -5.37 -8.63
N PHE A 167 -10.96 -6.11 -9.70
CA PHE A 167 -10.77 -5.68 -11.08
C PHE A 167 -12.07 -5.86 -11.85
N PRO A 168 -12.40 -4.98 -12.82
CA PRO A 168 -13.63 -5.07 -13.60
C PRO A 168 -13.81 -6.43 -14.30
N LYS A 169 -12.69 -7.00 -14.78
CA LYS A 169 -12.62 -8.37 -15.31
C LYS A 169 -11.53 -9.13 -14.56
N ALA A 170 -11.95 -9.95 -13.61
CA ALA A 170 -11.05 -10.82 -12.86
C ALA A 170 -11.22 -12.28 -13.28
N MET A 171 -10.11 -13.02 -13.30
CA MET A 171 -10.06 -14.44 -13.66
C MET A 171 -9.64 -15.26 -12.45
N LYS A 172 -10.16 -16.48 -12.33
CA LYS A 172 -9.60 -17.52 -11.46
C LYS A 172 -8.53 -18.25 -12.26
N TRP A 173 -7.31 -18.29 -11.75
CA TRP A 173 -6.17 -18.81 -12.53
C TRP A 173 -5.45 -19.98 -11.86
N ASN A 174 -5.82 -20.35 -10.63
CA ASN A 174 -5.27 -21.51 -9.94
C ASN A 174 -6.30 -22.17 -9.00
N ALA A 175 -5.91 -23.29 -8.40
CA ALA A 175 -6.73 -24.04 -7.45
C ALA A 175 -7.09 -23.25 -6.17
N THR A 176 -6.32 -22.20 -5.83
CA THR A 176 -6.62 -21.34 -4.67
C THR A 176 -7.89 -20.51 -4.84
N GLY A 177 -8.39 -20.36 -6.08
CA GLY A 177 -9.61 -19.61 -6.36
C GLY A 177 -9.48 -18.09 -6.26
N VAL A 178 -8.27 -17.57 -6.00
CA VAL A 178 -7.98 -16.13 -5.97
C VAL A 178 -8.31 -15.50 -7.33
N ARG A 179 -9.06 -14.39 -7.28
CA ARG A 179 -9.44 -13.61 -8.46
C ARG A 179 -8.45 -12.48 -8.65
N PHE A 180 -7.88 -12.37 -9.84
CA PHE A 180 -7.00 -11.27 -10.23
C PHE A 180 -7.20 -10.95 -11.70
N ALA A 181 -6.87 -9.73 -12.16
CA ALA A 181 -7.00 -9.37 -13.57
C ALA A 181 -6.15 -10.26 -14.50
N ARG A 182 -5.01 -10.72 -14.00
CA ARG A 182 -4.02 -11.56 -14.68
C ARG A 182 -3.34 -12.52 -13.70
N PRO A 183 -2.78 -13.65 -14.17
CA PRO A 183 -2.06 -14.57 -13.29
C PRO A 183 -0.94 -13.85 -12.52
N VAL A 184 -0.91 -14.05 -11.21
CA VAL A 184 0.20 -13.63 -10.35
C VAL A 184 1.35 -14.61 -10.60
N ARG A 185 2.57 -14.10 -10.71
CA ARG A 185 3.77 -14.87 -11.09
C ARG A 185 4.84 -14.85 -10.02
N TRP A 186 4.98 -13.76 -9.28
CA TRP A 186 5.88 -13.68 -8.14
C TRP A 186 5.36 -12.69 -7.11
N LEU A 187 5.83 -12.83 -5.88
CA LEU A 187 5.59 -11.90 -4.79
C LEU A 187 6.93 -11.51 -4.16
N VAL A 188 7.13 -10.22 -3.96
CA VAL A 188 8.26 -9.71 -3.17
C VAL A 188 7.69 -9.08 -1.91
N VAL A 189 8.14 -9.53 -0.75
CA VAL A 189 7.77 -8.92 0.53
C VAL A 189 9.01 -8.75 1.38
N VAL A 190 9.39 -7.50 1.59
CA VAL A 190 10.55 -7.13 2.39
C VAL A 190 10.10 -6.16 3.47
N TYR A 191 10.39 -6.47 4.73
CA TYR A 191 10.09 -5.64 5.89
C TYR A 191 11.36 -5.44 6.71
N GLY A 192 11.77 -4.17 6.88
CA GLY A 192 12.97 -3.82 7.63
C GLY A 192 14.24 -4.49 7.13
N GLY A 193 14.36 -4.71 5.81
CA GLY A 193 15.50 -5.39 5.19
C GLY A 193 15.42 -6.91 5.14
N ALA A 194 14.42 -7.53 5.77
CA ALA A 194 14.25 -8.97 5.83
C ALA A 194 13.07 -9.43 4.97
N THR A 195 13.23 -10.57 4.30
CA THR A 195 12.14 -11.23 3.59
C THR A 195 11.07 -11.70 4.57
N LEU A 196 9.80 -11.39 4.28
CA LEU A 196 8.67 -11.93 5.03
C LEU A 196 8.04 -13.06 4.22
N PRO A 197 8.16 -14.34 4.67
CA PRO A 197 7.61 -15.48 3.95
C PRO A 197 6.10 -15.55 4.19
N ILE A 198 5.34 -14.84 3.36
CA ILE A 198 3.88 -14.96 3.31
C ILE A 198 3.48 -15.81 2.10
N GLU A 199 2.31 -16.41 2.15
CA GLU A 199 1.71 -17.06 0.98
C GLU A 199 0.46 -16.28 0.56
N ALA A 200 0.37 -15.93 -0.72
CA ALA A 200 -0.83 -15.36 -1.30
C ALA A 200 -0.98 -15.82 -2.74
N ALA A 201 -2.22 -16.09 -3.15
CA ALA A 201 -2.54 -16.60 -4.48
C ALA A 201 -1.70 -17.83 -4.90
N GLY A 202 -1.37 -18.71 -3.95
CA GLY A 202 -0.57 -19.93 -4.17
C GLY A 202 0.91 -19.66 -4.45
N ILE A 203 1.41 -18.47 -4.10
CA ILE A 203 2.81 -18.06 -4.26
C ILE A 203 3.38 -17.71 -2.90
N THR A 204 4.52 -18.30 -2.57
CA THR A 204 5.31 -17.89 -1.42
C THR A 204 6.15 -16.67 -1.78
N ALA A 205 6.03 -15.60 -1.00
CA ALA A 205 6.78 -14.39 -1.18
C ALA A 205 8.27 -14.60 -0.90
N GLY A 206 9.10 -14.01 -1.76
CA GLY A 206 10.55 -13.95 -1.62
C GLY A 206 11.06 -12.51 -1.59
N ASN A 207 12.33 -12.34 -1.91
CA ASN A 207 12.97 -11.05 -2.12
C ASN A 207 13.52 -10.85 -3.53
N LYS A 208 13.09 -11.66 -4.51
CA LYS A 208 13.56 -11.57 -5.89
C LYS A 208 12.49 -10.99 -6.79
N THR A 209 12.81 -9.88 -7.45
CA THR A 209 11.99 -9.28 -8.51
C THR A 209 12.60 -9.55 -9.89
N LEU A 210 11.82 -9.33 -10.94
CA LEU A 210 12.24 -9.50 -12.34
C LEU A 210 12.28 -8.15 -13.05
N GLY A 211 13.29 -7.96 -13.89
CA GLY A 211 13.44 -6.80 -14.77
C GLY A 211 12.54 -6.84 -15.99
N HIS A 212 12.86 -6.02 -16.99
CA HIS A 212 12.12 -5.95 -18.25
C HIS A 212 12.12 -7.32 -18.93
N ARG A 213 11.02 -7.70 -19.61
CA ARG A 213 10.93 -9.03 -20.24
C ARG A 213 12.02 -9.26 -21.28
N VAL A 214 12.41 -8.19 -21.99
CA VAL A 214 13.36 -8.26 -23.12
C VAL A 214 14.73 -7.72 -22.74
N LEU A 215 14.80 -6.54 -22.11
CA LEU A 215 16.10 -5.93 -21.73
C LEU A 215 16.67 -6.49 -20.42
N GLY A 216 15.82 -7.03 -19.57
CA GLY A 216 16.18 -7.45 -18.22
C GLY A 216 16.99 -8.74 -18.21
N SER A 217 17.85 -8.89 -17.21
CA SER A 217 18.52 -10.16 -16.93
C SER A 217 17.53 -11.20 -16.40
N SER A 218 17.62 -12.43 -16.90
CA SER A 218 16.85 -13.58 -16.41
C SER A 218 17.19 -13.98 -14.97
N LYS A 219 18.31 -13.48 -14.42
CA LYS A 219 18.77 -13.81 -13.06
C LYS A 219 17.91 -13.17 -11.95
N GLY A 220 17.12 -12.15 -12.28
CA GLY A 220 16.34 -11.37 -11.32
C GLY A 220 17.21 -10.47 -10.42
N LEU A 221 16.56 -9.66 -9.61
CA LEU A 221 17.16 -8.70 -8.68
C LEU A 221 16.76 -9.04 -7.25
N VAL A 222 17.74 -9.12 -6.34
CA VAL A 222 17.48 -9.24 -4.90
C VAL A 222 17.15 -7.85 -4.33
N VAL A 223 15.96 -7.74 -3.74
CA VAL A 223 15.41 -6.53 -3.15
C VAL A 223 15.69 -6.53 -1.65
N ARG A 224 16.19 -5.40 -1.12
CA ARG A 224 16.45 -5.21 0.31
C ARG A 224 15.64 -4.06 0.90
N ASP A 225 15.30 -3.08 0.08
CA ASP A 225 14.58 -1.87 0.44
C ASP A 225 14.05 -1.20 -0.84
N SER A 226 13.25 -0.15 -0.70
CA SER A 226 12.68 0.58 -1.84
C SER A 226 13.74 1.28 -2.70
N GLY A 227 14.86 1.70 -2.11
CA GLY A 227 15.95 2.36 -2.83
C GLY A 227 16.68 1.41 -3.79
N SER A 228 17.04 0.22 -3.31
CA SER A 228 17.64 -0.86 -4.09
C SER A 228 16.66 -1.44 -5.12
N TYR A 229 15.37 -1.48 -4.78
CA TYR A 229 14.30 -1.84 -5.71
C TYR A 229 14.26 -0.90 -6.91
N LEU A 230 14.10 0.41 -6.67
CA LEU A 230 13.97 1.41 -7.74
C LEU A 230 15.24 1.47 -8.61
N LYS A 231 16.41 1.65 -7.99
CA LYS A 231 17.69 1.72 -8.71
C LYS A 231 18.02 0.42 -9.44
N GLY A 232 17.67 -0.72 -8.85
CA GLY A 232 17.92 -2.02 -9.44
C GLY A 232 17.02 -2.28 -10.65
N LEU A 233 15.73 -1.97 -10.55
CA LEU A 233 14.79 -2.13 -11.65
C LEU A 233 15.11 -1.20 -12.82
N GLU A 234 15.51 0.06 -12.56
CA GLU A 234 15.93 0.99 -13.61
C GLU A 234 17.09 0.43 -14.45
N ARG A 235 18.10 -0.16 -13.78
CA ARG A 235 19.22 -0.82 -14.46
C ARG A 235 18.81 -2.05 -15.27
N LEU A 236 17.66 -2.63 -14.96
CA LEU A 236 17.08 -3.78 -15.67
C LEU A 236 15.96 -3.38 -16.64
N GLY A 237 15.90 -2.11 -17.04
CA GLY A 237 14.95 -1.61 -18.03
C GLY A 237 13.52 -1.47 -17.49
N VAL A 238 13.34 -1.18 -16.21
CA VAL A 238 12.00 -0.96 -15.64
C VAL A 238 12.01 0.33 -14.83
N THR A 239 11.15 1.26 -15.19
CA THR A 239 10.87 2.47 -14.42
C THR A 239 9.53 2.29 -13.69
N PRO A 240 9.50 1.91 -12.40
CA PRO A 240 8.25 1.51 -11.73
C PRO A 240 7.32 2.69 -11.43
N ASP A 241 7.87 3.89 -11.36
CA ASP A 241 7.12 5.11 -11.05
C ASP A 241 6.38 5.61 -12.32
N PRO A 242 5.04 5.66 -12.31
CA PRO A 242 4.26 6.17 -13.44
C PRO A 242 4.50 7.66 -13.72
N GLN A 243 4.74 8.49 -12.69
CA GLN A 243 5.02 9.91 -12.89
C GLN A 243 6.36 10.12 -13.57
N ARG A 244 7.39 9.35 -13.16
CA ARG A 244 8.69 9.37 -13.83
C ARG A 244 8.59 8.92 -15.29
N ARG A 245 7.84 7.85 -15.58
CA ARG A 245 7.60 7.41 -16.96
C ARG A 245 6.86 8.47 -17.78
N ARG A 246 5.86 9.15 -17.21
CA ARG A 246 5.15 10.26 -17.85
C ARG A 246 6.12 11.35 -18.29
N HIS A 247 6.97 11.82 -17.37
CA HIS A 247 7.97 12.84 -17.66
C HIS A 247 8.94 12.40 -18.76
N MET A 248 9.44 11.16 -18.69
CA MET A 248 10.33 10.61 -19.73
C MET A 248 9.66 10.63 -21.11
N ILE A 249 8.38 10.23 -21.21
CA ILE A 249 7.64 10.22 -22.47
C ILE A 249 7.45 11.66 -22.99
N GLU A 250 7.02 12.59 -22.14
CA GLU A 250 6.82 13.99 -22.49
C GLU A 250 8.12 14.65 -22.99
N GLU A 251 9.24 14.43 -22.31
CA GLU A 251 10.55 14.95 -22.72
C GLU A 251 11.02 14.38 -24.06
N GLN A 252 10.85 13.06 -24.26
CA GLN A 252 11.23 12.41 -25.51
C GLN A 252 10.36 12.91 -26.67
N ILE A 253 9.05 13.02 -26.48
CA ILE A 253 8.11 13.57 -27.47
C ILE A 253 8.48 15.02 -27.81
N ALA A 254 8.67 15.87 -26.80
CA ALA A 254 9.04 17.27 -27.00
C ALA A 254 10.35 17.40 -27.81
N THR A 255 11.34 16.55 -27.51
CA THR A 255 12.61 16.51 -28.24
C THR A 255 12.41 16.11 -29.70
N LEU A 256 11.60 15.09 -29.98
CA LEU A 256 11.29 14.65 -31.35
C LEU A 256 10.53 15.72 -32.14
N CYS A 257 9.51 16.34 -31.53
CA CYS A 257 8.75 17.43 -32.13
C CYS A 257 9.66 18.63 -32.47
N LYS A 258 10.58 19.00 -31.57
CA LYS A 258 11.54 20.07 -31.81
C LYS A 258 12.47 19.76 -32.99
N LYS A 259 13.01 18.55 -33.05
CA LYS A 259 13.90 18.10 -34.15
C LYS A 259 13.20 18.04 -35.50
N ALA A 260 11.95 17.57 -35.53
CA ALA A 260 11.17 17.42 -36.76
C ALA A 260 10.48 18.71 -37.22
N GLY A 261 10.42 19.75 -36.36
CA GLY A 261 9.76 21.01 -36.69
C GLY A 261 8.23 20.98 -36.52
N PHE A 262 7.66 19.96 -35.90
CA PHE A 262 6.22 19.78 -35.72
C PHE A 262 5.75 20.08 -34.29
N SER A 263 4.44 20.20 -34.09
CA SER A 263 3.79 20.24 -32.77
C SER A 263 3.03 18.93 -32.51
N LEU A 264 2.89 18.59 -31.23
CA LEU A 264 2.13 17.42 -30.80
C LEU A 264 0.63 17.75 -30.81
N ASN A 265 -0.20 16.85 -31.34
CA ASN A 265 -1.62 16.84 -31.00
C ASN A 265 -1.78 16.27 -29.59
N VAL A 266 -2.00 17.13 -28.60
CA VAL A 266 -1.99 16.75 -27.19
C VAL A 266 -3.21 15.86 -26.88
N ASP A 267 -2.95 14.69 -26.31
CA ASP A 267 -3.98 13.75 -25.88
C ASP A 267 -3.55 13.11 -24.56
N ALA A 268 -4.24 13.50 -23.47
CA ALA A 268 -3.91 13.04 -22.13
C ALA A 268 -4.19 11.55 -21.93
N ASP A 269 -5.26 11.02 -22.55
CA ASP A 269 -5.64 9.62 -22.43
C ASP A 269 -4.62 8.72 -23.13
N LEU A 270 -4.13 9.16 -24.30
CA LEU A 270 -3.10 8.44 -25.04
C LEU A 270 -1.75 8.47 -24.29
N LEU A 271 -1.44 9.58 -23.63
CA LEU A 271 -0.27 9.65 -22.74
C LEU A 271 -0.39 8.70 -21.56
N ASP A 272 -1.54 8.65 -20.90
CA ASP A 272 -1.80 7.70 -19.81
C ASP A 272 -1.70 6.25 -20.31
N GLN A 273 -2.25 5.95 -21.50
CA GLN A 273 -2.08 4.65 -22.14
C GLN A 273 -0.59 4.32 -22.35
N ALA A 274 0.20 5.24 -22.91
CA ALA A 274 1.63 5.03 -23.13
C ALA A 274 2.39 4.78 -21.81
N VAL A 275 2.08 5.55 -20.75
CA VAL A 275 2.64 5.34 -19.41
C VAL A 275 2.31 3.95 -18.89
N TYR A 276 1.06 3.51 -18.98
CA TYR A 276 0.61 2.26 -18.38
C TYR A 276 0.77 1.02 -19.27
N THR A 277 1.31 1.17 -20.48
CA THR A 277 1.66 0.05 -21.39
C THR A 277 3.15 -0.23 -21.47
N THR A 278 4.01 0.64 -20.94
CA THR A 278 5.47 0.53 -21.05
C THR A 278 6.17 0.38 -19.69
N GLU A 279 7.17 -0.48 -19.57
CA GLU A 279 8.08 -0.54 -18.42
C GLU A 279 9.31 0.37 -18.61
N CYS A 280 9.83 0.47 -19.84
CA CYS A 280 10.86 1.42 -20.25
C CYS A 280 10.40 2.16 -21.52
N PRO A 281 9.89 3.39 -21.41
CA PRO A 281 9.37 4.10 -22.56
C PRO A 281 10.50 4.62 -23.46
N ASN A 282 10.38 4.33 -24.75
CA ASN A 282 11.21 4.89 -25.81
C ASN A 282 10.34 5.40 -26.96
N ALA A 283 10.28 6.72 -27.14
CA ALA A 283 9.53 7.37 -28.20
C ALA A 283 10.33 7.39 -29.51
N ILE A 284 9.67 7.05 -30.60
CA ILE A 284 10.22 7.07 -31.96
C ILE A 284 9.30 7.85 -32.88
N ILE A 285 9.88 8.54 -33.86
CA ILE A 285 9.12 9.22 -34.90
C ILE A 285 9.02 8.32 -36.14
N GLY A 286 7.82 8.20 -36.69
CA GLY A 286 7.53 7.46 -37.91
C GLY A 286 6.82 8.34 -38.94
N THR A 287 6.75 7.84 -40.17
CA THR A 287 6.10 8.52 -41.30
C THR A 287 5.08 7.60 -41.96
N PHE A 288 4.04 8.17 -42.56
CA PHE A 288 3.10 7.46 -43.41
C PHE A 288 2.93 8.15 -44.77
N LYS A 289 2.29 7.47 -45.74
CA LYS A 289 2.11 8.02 -47.09
C LYS A 289 1.23 9.27 -47.04
N SER A 290 1.66 10.35 -47.71
CA SER A 290 0.91 11.62 -47.75
C SER A 290 -0.50 11.49 -48.32
N ALA A 291 -0.76 10.50 -49.19
CA ALA A 291 -2.09 10.21 -49.73
C ALA A 291 -3.15 9.94 -48.63
N TYR A 292 -2.76 9.47 -47.44
CA TYR A 292 -3.70 9.29 -46.34
C TYR A 292 -4.26 10.61 -45.78
N LEU A 293 -3.63 11.75 -46.07
CA LEU A 293 -4.14 13.07 -45.67
C LEU A 293 -5.38 13.50 -46.49
N GLU A 294 -5.75 12.76 -47.54
CA GLU A 294 -7.01 12.94 -48.26
C GLU A 294 -8.22 12.48 -47.43
N VAL A 295 -8.00 11.57 -46.46
CA VAL A 295 -9.01 11.14 -45.50
C VAL A 295 -9.22 12.27 -44.49
N PRO A 296 -10.48 12.52 -44.04
CA PRO A 296 -10.74 13.48 -42.98
C PRO A 296 -9.82 13.30 -41.78
N GLN A 297 -9.18 14.39 -41.35
CA GLN A 297 -8.17 14.40 -40.31
C GLN A 297 -8.65 13.73 -39.01
N GLU A 298 -9.91 13.92 -38.63
CA GLU A 298 -10.51 13.32 -37.43
C GLU A 298 -10.51 11.78 -37.49
N ILE A 299 -10.82 11.21 -38.66
CA ILE A 299 -10.82 9.75 -38.86
C ILE A 299 -9.40 9.21 -38.75
N LEU A 300 -8.43 9.89 -39.35
CA LEU A 300 -7.04 9.46 -39.31
C LEU A 300 -6.44 9.56 -37.90
N ILE A 301 -6.69 10.65 -37.18
CA ILE A 301 -6.26 10.82 -35.78
C ILE A 301 -6.88 9.72 -34.90
N THR A 302 -8.17 9.47 -35.05
CA THR A 302 -8.89 8.46 -34.26
C THR A 302 -8.34 7.06 -34.54
N SER A 303 -8.14 6.71 -35.81
CA SER A 303 -7.55 5.44 -36.20
C SER A 303 -6.11 5.26 -35.67
N MET A 304 -5.30 6.31 -35.70
CA MET A 304 -3.94 6.28 -35.16
C MET A 304 -3.93 6.11 -33.63
N LYS A 305 -4.83 6.80 -32.93
CA LYS A 305 -4.99 6.70 -31.48
C LYS A 305 -5.45 5.30 -31.06
N GLU A 306 -6.62 4.87 -31.55
CA GLU A 306 -7.30 3.69 -31.02
C GLU A 306 -6.63 2.37 -31.44
N HIS A 307 -6.18 2.27 -32.69
CA HIS A 307 -5.66 1.00 -33.21
C HIS A 307 -4.15 0.85 -33.01
N GLN A 308 -3.40 1.95 -32.96
CA GLN A 308 -1.94 1.92 -32.99
C GLN A 308 -1.29 2.60 -31.79
N GLY A 309 -2.04 3.39 -31.00
CA GLY A 309 -1.47 4.17 -29.90
C GLY A 309 -0.49 5.23 -30.36
N PHE A 310 -0.70 5.81 -31.55
CA PHE A 310 0.20 6.79 -32.16
C PHE A 310 -0.23 8.22 -31.86
N PHE A 311 0.75 9.04 -31.45
CA PHE A 311 0.58 10.47 -31.28
C PHE A 311 0.64 11.17 -32.63
N SER A 312 -0.41 11.90 -32.96
CA SER A 312 -0.49 12.68 -34.19
C SER A 312 0.39 13.92 -34.10
N LEU A 313 1.02 14.31 -35.20
CA LEU A 313 1.79 15.54 -35.29
C LEU A 313 1.10 16.56 -36.20
N MET A 314 1.22 17.83 -35.85
CA MET A 314 0.64 18.97 -36.56
C MET A 314 1.73 19.93 -37.04
N HIS A 315 1.44 20.64 -38.12
CA HIS A 315 2.27 21.76 -38.55
C HIS A 315 2.09 22.93 -37.59
N LYS A 316 3.19 23.55 -37.15
CA LYS A 316 3.17 24.61 -36.12
C LYS A 316 2.38 25.84 -36.52
N GLU A 317 2.48 26.25 -37.79
CA GLU A 317 1.87 27.49 -38.27
C GLU A 317 0.43 27.31 -38.77
N THR A 318 0.14 26.15 -39.37
CA THR A 318 -1.14 25.93 -40.06
C THR A 318 -2.11 25.08 -39.25
N GLY A 319 -1.63 24.41 -38.19
CA GLY A 319 -2.43 23.49 -37.39
C GLY A 319 -2.89 22.23 -38.13
N LYS A 320 -2.44 22.00 -39.36
CA LYS A 320 -2.83 20.85 -40.17
C LYS A 320 -2.04 19.61 -39.81
N LEU A 321 -2.68 18.45 -39.90
CA LEU A 321 -2.05 17.15 -39.71
C LEU A 321 -0.90 16.95 -40.72
N VAL A 322 0.25 16.48 -40.23
CA VAL A 322 1.41 16.13 -41.06
C VAL A 322 1.55 14.61 -41.20
N PRO A 323 2.23 14.09 -42.24
CA PRO A 323 2.38 12.66 -42.47
C PRO A 323 3.42 12.00 -41.54
N HIS A 324 3.45 12.43 -40.27
CA HIS A 324 4.34 11.96 -39.22
C HIS A 324 3.54 11.63 -37.97
N PHE A 325 4.05 10.66 -37.22
CA PHE A 325 3.49 10.28 -35.93
C PHE A 325 4.61 9.93 -34.96
N ILE A 326 4.31 9.95 -33.66
CA ILE A 326 5.20 9.41 -32.64
C ILE A 326 4.56 8.16 -32.04
N ALA A 327 5.35 7.10 -31.90
CA ALA A 327 4.96 5.90 -31.18
C ALA A 327 5.84 5.75 -29.94
N VAL A 328 5.26 5.28 -28.84
CA VAL A 328 6.01 4.96 -27.61
C VAL A 328 6.15 3.45 -27.52
N THR A 329 7.38 2.99 -27.60
CA THR A 329 7.74 1.57 -27.55
C THR A 329 8.15 1.16 -26.14
N ASN A 330 7.85 -0.08 -25.77
CA ASN A 330 8.37 -0.69 -24.54
C ASN A 330 9.67 -1.43 -24.85
N ASN A 331 10.75 -0.67 -24.98
CA ASN A 331 12.08 -1.21 -25.23
C ASN A 331 12.87 -1.19 -23.94
#